data_AF-A0A0F8Z0J3-F1
#
_entry.id   AF-A0A0F8Z0J3-F1
#
_cell.length_a   1.000
_cell.length_b   1.000
_cell.length_c   1.000
_cell.angle_alpha   90.00
_cell.angle_beta   90.00
_cell.angle_gamma   90.00
#
_symmetry.space_group_name_H-M   'P 1'
#
loop_
_entity.id
_entity.type
_entity.pdbx_description
1 polymer ?
#
loop_
_entity_poly.entity_id
_entity_poly.type
_entity_poly.pdbx_seq_one_letter_code
_entity_poly.pdbx_strand_id
1 'polypeptide(L)'
;SPFDYEAVDILEALDVPFYKIASPEIVDLELIYYIANKQKPVIISTGMSNLEEIEDALKTILKSGNNKIVILHCNTLYPTPLEAVNLKAIKTLEETFEYPIGFSDHTKEIYFSVAAVAMGACIIERHFTLDHDMPGFDHKASLDPKQFKEMVKQIREIEKAKGRFKKRPVNGEKTSIENMRRSIVAKFDIAEDTTITEDMLILKRPGTGLSAKYFDFVIGRKPKKLIYKDTVILTSHLK
;
A
#
# COMPACT_ATOMS: atom_id res chain seq x y z
N SER A 1 19.22 5.63 18.98
CA SER A 1 18.56 4.64 19.84
C SER A 1 19.34 4.55 21.12
N PRO A 2 18.74 4.77 22.30
CA PRO A 2 19.38 4.45 23.57
C PRO A 2 19.23 2.96 23.89
N PHE A 3 20.26 2.36 24.48
CA PHE A 3 20.28 0.95 24.90
C PHE A 3 20.37 0.78 26.43
N ASP A 4 20.44 1.89 27.16
CA ASP A 4 20.51 1.97 28.61
C ASP A 4 20.00 3.35 29.08
N TYR A 5 19.83 3.49 30.39
CA TYR A 5 19.33 4.72 31.03
C TYR A 5 20.22 5.95 30.77
N GLU A 6 21.54 5.78 30.77
CA GLU A 6 22.48 6.89 30.58
C GLU A 6 22.37 7.45 29.15
N ALA A 7 22.27 6.58 28.15
CA ALA A 7 22.04 6.96 26.76
C ALA A 7 20.70 7.69 26.58
N VAL A 8 19.65 7.30 27.32
CA VAL A 8 18.36 8.03 27.30
C VAL A 8 18.56 9.46 27.78
N ASP A 9 19.29 9.66 28.89
CA ASP A 9 19.51 10.99 29.47
C ASP A 9 20.43 11.86 28.61
N ILE A 10 21.44 11.27 27.97
CA ILE A 10 22.27 11.98 26.96
C ILE A 10 21.38 12.47 25.81
N LEU A 11 20.53 11.60 25.25
CA LEU A 11 19.64 11.99 24.15
C LEU A 11 18.61 13.02 24.58
N GLU A 12 18.13 12.97 25.83
CA GLU A 12 17.21 13.98 26.35
C GLU A 12 17.89 15.34 26.49
N ALA A 13 19.13 15.38 27.00
CA ALA A 13 19.91 16.60 27.10
C ALA A 13 20.22 17.23 25.73
N LEU A 14 20.32 16.41 24.67
CA LEU A 14 20.46 16.85 23.28
C LEU A 14 19.14 17.31 22.64
N ASP A 15 18.03 17.23 23.37
CA ASP A 15 16.67 17.52 22.91
C ASP A 15 16.30 16.82 21.59
N VAL A 16 16.55 15.50 21.53
CA VAL A 16 16.16 14.74 20.34
C VAL A 16 14.64 14.80 20.12
N PRO A 17 14.16 14.80 18.86
CA PRO A 17 12.74 14.94 18.57
C PRO A 17 11.92 13.67 18.85
N PHE A 18 12.56 12.52 18.97
CA PHE A 18 11.93 11.22 19.24
C PHE A 18 12.96 10.20 19.75
N TYR A 19 12.47 9.11 20.33
CA TYR A 19 13.27 7.95 20.72
C TYR A 19 13.01 6.78 19.77
N LYS A 20 14.08 6.05 19.44
CA LYS A 20 14.02 4.79 18.73
C LYS A 20 14.37 3.65 19.70
N ILE A 21 13.44 2.73 19.90
CA ILE A 21 13.65 1.49 20.67
C ILE A 21 13.98 0.39 19.66
N ALA A 22 15.15 -0.23 19.78
CA ALA A 22 15.55 -1.28 18.86
C ALA A 22 14.89 -2.62 19.24
N SER A 23 14.91 -3.56 18.30
CA SER A 23 14.20 -4.83 18.46
C SER A 23 14.60 -5.65 19.70
N PRO A 24 15.88 -5.73 20.11
CA PRO A 24 16.25 -6.48 21.32
C PRO A 24 15.66 -5.88 22.61
N GLU A 25 15.50 -4.55 22.67
CA GLU A 25 15.00 -3.85 23.87
C GLU A 25 13.47 -3.87 24.01
N ILE A 26 12.73 -4.46 23.06
CA ILE A 26 11.25 -4.50 23.11
C ILE A 26 10.68 -5.21 24.35
N VAL A 27 11.46 -6.13 24.94
CA VAL A 27 11.09 -6.86 26.17
C VAL A 27 11.61 -6.17 27.43
N ASP A 28 12.45 -5.15 27.31
CA ASP A 28 12.94 -4.36 28.46
C ASP A 28 11.91 -3.29 28.85
N LEU A 29 10.88 -3.73 29.55
CA LEU A 29 9.76 -2.88 29.93
C LEU A 29 10.17 -1.72 30.87
N GLU A 30 11.22 -1.89 31.67
CA GLU A 30 11.70 -0.81 32.55
C GLU A 30 12.35 0.31 31.74
N LEU A 31 13.22 -0.04 30.79
CA LEU A 31 13.83 0.92 29.88
C LEU A 31 12.78 1.60 28.98
N ILE A 32 11.82 0.82 28.45
CA ILE A 32 10.70 1.36 27.67
C ILE A 32 9.91 2.39 28.48
N TYR A 33 9.58 2.07 29.74
CA TYR A 33 8.85 3.00 30.62
C TYR A 33 9.67 4.26 30.88
N TYR A 34 10.98 4.14 31.11
CA TYR A 34 11.87 5.28 31.32
C TYR A 34 11.90 6.22 30.11
N ILE A 35 12.05 5.65 28.91
CA ILE A 35 11.99 6.38 27.64
C ILE A 35 10.63 7.08 27.48
N ALA A 36 9.54 6.35 27.71
CA ALA A 36 8.19 6.85 27.49
C ALA A 36 7.84 8.04 28.40
N ASN A 37 8.36 8.06 29.65
CA ASN A 37 8.19 9.16 30.60
C ASN A 37 8.80 10.49 30.16
N LYS A 38 9.73 10.49 29.20
CA LYS A 38 10.25 11.73 28.59
C LYS A 38 9.19 12.42 27.70
N GLN A 39 8.02 11.79 27.49
CA GLN A 39 6.87 12.32 26.76
C GLN A 39 7.19 12.73 25.31
N LYS A 40 8.22 12.16 24.69
CA LYS A 40 8.55 12.35 23.27
C LYS A 40 8.02 11.19 22.43
N PRO A 41 7.81 11.38 21.11
CA PRO A 41 7.42 10.27 20.23
C PRO A 41 8.38 9.08 20.32
N VAL A 42 7.83 7.88 20.22
CA VAL A 42 8.58 6.61 20.27
C VAL A 42 8.39 5.83 18.97
N ILE A 43 9.49 5.44 18.35
CA ILE A 43 9.52 4.52 17.22
C ILE A 43 10.07 3.18 17.72
N ILE A 44 9.28 2.12 17.70
CA ILE A 44 9.66 0.80 18.24
C ILE A 44 9.79 -0.22 17.12
N SER A 45 10.93 -0.93 17.06
CA SER A 45 11.12 -2.03 16.10
C SER A 45 10.68 -3.34 16.74
N THR A 46 10.08 -4.23 15.94
CA THR A 46 9.46 -5.47 16.43
C THR A 46 10.13 -6.74 15.89
N GLY A 47 11.42 -6.68 15.60
CA GLY A 47 12.17 -7.85 15.15
C GLY A 47 12.30 -8.85 16.29
N MET A 48 12.25 -10.15 15.98
CA MET A 48 12.26 -11.25 16.97
C MET A 48 10.99 -11.34 17.83
N SER A 49 10.07 -10.38 17.75
CA SER A 49 8.91 -10.28 18.62
C SER A 49 7.68 -10.99 18.07
N ASN A 50 6.86 -11.52 18.97
CA ASN A 50 5.49 -11.92 18.68
C ASN A 50 4.50 -10.77 19.03
N LEU A 51 3.19 -10.98 18.78
CA LEU A 51 2.17 -9.94 19.04
C LEU A 51 1.99 -9.60 20.53
N GLU A 52 2.18 -10.56 21.43
CA GLU A 52 2.07 -10.37 22.89
C GLU A 52 3.18 -9.46 23.41
N GLU A 53 4.43 -9.69 22.99
CA GLU A 53 5.58 -8.86 23.37
C GLU A 53 5.43 -7.42 22.84
N ILE A 54 4.90 -7.25 21.63
CA ILE A 54 4.58 -5.93 21.09
C ILE A 54 3.48 -5.26 21.95
N GLU A 55 2.43 -6.00 22.30
CA GLU A 55 1.34 -5.47 23.13
C GLU A 55 1.83 -5.03 24.52
N ASP A 56 2.71 -5.80 25.16
CA ASP A 56 3.30 -5.47 26.46
C ASP A 56 4.16 -4.20 26.40
N ALA A 57 4.96 -4.04 25.35
CA ALA A 57 5.73 -2.82 25.12
C ALA A 57 4.81 -1.60 24.92
N LEU A 58 3.75 -1.73 24.11
CA LEU A 58 2.77 -0.66 23.88
C LEU A 58 2.02 -0.29 25.17
N LYS A 59 1.55 -1.28 25.94
CA LYS A 59 0.92 -1.05 27.25
C LYS A 59 1.86 -0.31 28.20
N THR A 60 3.14 -0.65 28.18
CA THR A 60 4.16 -0.01 29.01
C THR A 60 4.37 1.46 28.63
N ILE A 61 4.42 1.78 27.34
CA ILE A 61 4.48 3.17 26.87
C ILE A 61 3.22 3.92 27.32
N LEU A 62 2.03 3.33 27.13
CA LEU A 62 0.76 3.95 27.50
C LEU A 62 0.60 4.19 29.00
N LYS A 63 1.16 3.34 29.86
CA LYS A 63 1.18 3.54 31.32
C LYS A 63 1.87 4.85 31.73
N SER A 64 2.77 5.39 30.92
CA SER A 64 3.42 6.70 31.16
C SER A 64 2.55 7.89 30.72
N GLY A 65 1.39 7.66 30.11
CA GLY A 65 0.55 8.69 29.49
C GLY A 65 0.97 9.09 28.08
N ASN A 66 2.05 8.50 27.55
CA ASN A 66 2.52 8.76 26.18
C ASN A 66 1.80 7.85 25.17
N ASN A 67 1.22 8.44 24.12
CA ASN A 67 0.50 7.73 23.05
C ASN A 67 1.08 8.01 21.64
N LYS A 68 2.26 8.63 21.57
CA LYS A 68 2.88 9.04 20.30
C LYS A 68 3.80 7.93 19.80
N ILE A 69 3.22 6.87 19.24
CA ILE A 69 3.93 5.64 18.91
C ILE A 69 3.91 5.37 17.40
N VAL A 70 5.02 4.88 16.85
CA VAL A 70 5.11 4.26 15.53
C VAL A 70 5.77 2.89 15.67
N ILE A 71 5.20 1.87 15.03
CA ILE A 71 5.69 0.49 15.10
C ILE A 71 6.41 0.16 13.78
N LEU A 72 7.61 -0.42 13.84
CA LEU A 72 8.33 -0.86 12.64
C LEU A 72 8.35 -2.39 12.57
N HIS A 73 7.74 -2.93 11.51
CA HIS A 73 8.02 -4.31 11.10
C HIS A 73 9.50 -4.43 10.75
N CYS A 74 10.17 -5.49 11.19
CA CYS A 74 11.55 -5.79 10.78
C CYS A 74 11.95 -7.22 11.11
N ASN A 75 13.09 -7.65 10.56
CA ASN A 75 13.74 -8.91 10.87
C ASN A 75 15.18 -8.63 11.34
N THR A 76 15.60 -9.21 12.46
CA THR A 76 16.96 -9.02 13.01
C THR A 76 17.95 -10.00 12.36
N LEU A 77 18.10 -9.90 11.03
CA LEU A 77 19.04 -10.69 10.21
C LEU A 77 19.77 -9.75 9.25
N TYR A 78 21.11 -9.85 9.18
CA TYR A 78 21.97 -8.89 8.47
C TYR A 78 22.92 -9.62 7.50
N PRO A 79 22.57 -9.79 6.21
CA PRO A 79 21.32 -9.35 5.59
C PRO A 79 20.14 -10.29 5.87
N THR A 80 18.93 -9.77 5.77
CA THR A 80 17.70 -10.56 5.87
C THR A 80 17.50 -11.37 4.58
N PRO A 81 17.35 -12.71 4.64
CA PRO A 81 16.96 -13.52 3.47
C PRO A 81 15.59 -13.13 2.94
N LEU A 82 15.40 -13.22 1.61
CA LEU A 82 14.20 -12.70 0.94
C LEU A 82 12.90 -13.35 1.48
N GLU A 83 12.95 -14.64 1.73
CA GLU A 83 11.87 -15.45 2.28
C GLU A 83 11.49 -15.09 3.72
N ALA A 84 12.41 -14.45 4.47
CA ALA A 84 12.19 -14.04 5.85
C ALA A 84 11.55 -12.64 5.98
N VAL A 85 11.63 -11.80 4.94
CA VAL A 85 11.21 -10.39 4.99
C VAL A 85 9.75 -10.22 5.41
N ASN A 86 8.86 -11.10 4.95
CA ASN A 86 7.44 -11.13 5.31
C ASN A 86 6.73 -9.75 5.29
N LEU A 87 6.72 -9.05 4.15
CA LEU A 87 6.04 -7.73 4.02
C LEU A 87 4.55 -7.75 4.40
N LYS A 88 3.89 -8.92 4.40
CA LYS A 88 2.50 -9.06 4.84
C LYS A 88 2.33 -8.77 6.34
N ALA A 89 3.38 -8.91 7.16
CA ALA A 89 3.35 -8.56 8.57
C ALA A 89 3.01 -7.07 8.80
N ILE A 90 3.38 -6.18 7.88
CA ILE A 90 2.97 -4.76 7.94
C ILE A 90 1.43 -4.65 8.03
N LYS A 91 0.72 -5.47 7.25
CA LYS A 91 -0.74 -5.49 7.25
C LYS A 91 -1.30 -6.08 8.55
N THR A 92 -0.70 -7.16 9.04
CA THR A 92 -1.07 -7.74 10.34
C THR A 92 -0.91 -6.70 11.46
N LEU A 93 0.21 -5.99 11.51
CA LEU A 93 0.44 -4.94 12.51
C LEU A 93 -0.56 -3.79 12.37
N GLU A 94 -0.87 -3.35 11.15
CA GLU A 94 -1.85 -2.27 10.89
C GLU A 94 -3.27 -2.67 11.31
N GLU A 95 -3.66 -3.94 11.14
CA GLU A 95 -4.97 -4.45 11.55
C GLU A 95 -5.05 -4.75 13.06
N THR A 96 -3.92 -5.06 13.69
CA THR A 96 -3.85 -5.43 15.11
C THR A 96 -3.68 -4.20 16.01
N PHE A 97 -2.86 -3.25 15.58
CA PHE A 97 -2.48 -2.09 16.38
C PHE A 97 -2.92 -0.80 15.69
N GLU A 98 -3.66 0.05 16.40
CA GLU A 98 -4.15 1.35 15.91
C GLU A 98 -3.05 2.44 15.86
N TYR A 99 -1.83 2.06 15.43
CA TYR A 99 -0.68 2.97 15.32
C TYR A 99 -0.13 2.97 13.88
N PRO A 100 0.52 4.06 13.45
CA PRO A 100 1.24 4.08 12.20
C PRO A 100 2.29 2.96 12.17
N ILE A 101 2.33 2.23 11.05
CA ILE A 101 3.28 1.14 10.83
C ILE A 101 4.33 1.58 9.83
N GLY A 102 5.59 1.36 10.15
CA GLY A 102 6.73 1.49 9.24
C GLY A 102 7.46 0.16 9.02
N PHE A 103 8.61 0.23 8.39
CA PHE A 103 9.45 -0.92 8.06
C PHE A 103 10.93 -0.57 8.27
N SER A 104 11.62 -1.35 9.10
CA SER A 104 13.08 -1.32 9.20
C SER A 104 13.67 -2.50 8.44
N ASP A 105 14.48 -2.20 7.45
CA ASP A 105 14.87 -3.15 6.42
C ASP A 105 16.37 -3.43 6.46
N HIS A 106 16.71 -4.71 6.57
CA HIS A 106 18.08 -5.21 6.62
C HIS A 106 18.39 -6.11 5.42
N THR A 107 17.61 -6.03 4.34
CA THR A 107 17.95 -6.67 3.06
C THR A 107 19.06 -5.90 2.35
N LYS A 108 19.70 -6.53 1.35
CA LYS A 108 20.70 -5.84 0.51
C LYS A 108 20.04 -4.95 -0.53
N GLU A 109 18.85 -5.32 -0.96
CA GLU A 109 18.13 -4.72 -2.06
C GLU A 109 17.27 -3.54 -1.56
N ILE A 110 16.99 -2.58 -2.44
CA ILE A 110 16.16 -1.42 -2.10
C ILE A 110 14.66 -1.67 -2.31
N TYR A 111 14.29 -2.69 -3.11
CA TYR A 111 12.92 -2.85 -3.57
C TYR A 111 11.96 -3.30 -2.45
N PHE A 112 12.45 -3.92 -1.37
CA PHE A 112 11.60 -4.25 -0.22
C PHE A 112 11.15 -3.00 0.53
N SER A 113 12.05 -2.05 0.75
CA SER A 113 11.73 -0.73 1.28
C SER A 113 10.69 0.01 0.44
N VAL A 114 10.82 -0.05 -0.88
CA VAL A 114 9.86 0.55 -1.82
C VAL A 114 8.51 -0.18 -1.78
N ALA A 115 8.52 -1.51 -1.76
CA ALA A 115 7.31 -2.33 -1.67
C ALA A 115 6.58 -2.14 -0.33
N ALA A 116 7.29 -1.97 0.77
CA ALA A 116 6.71 -1.70 2.09
C ALA A 116 5.86 -0.44 2.09
N VAL A 117 6.28 0.62 1.39
CA VAL A 117 5.48 1.86 1.25
C VAL A 117 4.16 1.59 0.52
N ALA A 118 4.20 0.78 -0.54
CA ALA A 118 2.98 0.35 -1.24
C ALA A 118 2.05 -0.47 -0.32
N MET A 119 2.62 -1.28 0.57
CA MET A 119 1.89 -2.10 1.55
C MET A 119 1.26 -1.30 2.70
N GLY A 120 1.72 -0.07 2.96
CA GLY A 120 1.19 0.71 4.09
C GLY A 120 2.24 1.52 4.84
N ALA A 121 3.51 1.10 4.77
CA ALA A 121 4.57 1.65 5.62
C ALA A 121 4.69 3.17 5.49
N CYS A 122 4.66 3.88 6.63
CA CYS A 122 4.80 5.33 6.71
C CYS A 122 6.22 5.79 7.09
N ILE A 123 7.05 4.89 7.61
CA ILE A 123 8.47 5.10 7.90
C ILE A 123 9.27 3.97 7.24
N ILE A 124 10.40 4.31 6.63
CA ILE A 124 11.40 3.36 6.13
C ILE A 124 12.72 3.65 6.84
N GLU A 125 13.28 2.62 7.48
CA GLU A 125 14.59 2.66 8.14
C GLU A 125 15.57 1.74 7.42
N ARG A 126 16.79 2.23 7.17
CA ARG A 126 17.89 1.50 6.53
C ARG A 126 19.20 1.88 7.18
N HIS A 127 20.11 0.91 7.31
CA HIS A 127 21.50 1.21 7.56
C HIS A 127 22.11 1.93 6.35
N PHE A 128 23.02 2.85 6.62
CA PHE A 128 23.68 3.69 5.62
C PHE A 128 25.18 3.65 5.84
N THR A 129 25.93 3.55 4.74
CA THR A 129 27.39 3.61 4.76
C THR A 129 27.91 4.57 3.70
N LEU A 130 29.10 5.12 3.94
CA LEU A 130 29.86 5.84 2.91
C LEU A 130 30.66 4.88 2.03
N ASP A 131 31.06 3.74 2.60
CA ASP A 131 31.86 2.71 1.94
C ASP A 131 31.59 1.35 2.61
N HIS A 132 31.38 0.30 1.81
CA HIS A 132 31.08 -1.04 2.31
C HIS A 132 32.30 -1.75 2.91
N ASP A 133 33.50 -1.30 2.58
CA ASP A 133 34.77 -1.89 3.04
C ASP A 133 35.27 -1.29 4.37
N MET A 134 34.52 -0.34 4.94
CA MET A 134 34.84 0.23 6.26
C MET A 134 34.74 -0.82 7.39
N PRO A 135 35.55 -0.67 8.46
CA PRO A 135 35.52 -1.59 9.58
C PRO A 135 34.19 -1.48 10.34
N GLY A 136 33.50 -2.61 10.49
CA GLY A 136 32.22 -2.69 11.18
C GLY A 136 31.33 -3.76 10.52
N PHE A 137 30.48 -4.39 11.33
CA PHE A 137 29.66 -5.51 10.85
C PHE A 137 28.58 -5.05 9.85
N ASP A 138 28.02 -3.87 10.08
CA ASP A 138 26.83 -3.40 9.35
C ASP A 138 27.13 -2.76 7.99
N HIS A 139 28.38 -2.36 7.71
CA HIS A 139 28.73 -1.68 6.45
C HIS A 139 28.39 -2.53 5.22
N LYS A 140 28.55 -3.85 5.30
CA LYS A 140 28.24 -4.80 4.22
C LYS A 140 26.74 -4.96 3.95
N ALA A 141 25.88 -4.67 4.94
CA ALA A 141 24.43 -4.76 4.84
C ALA A 141 23.76 -3.38 4.65
N SER A 142 24.53 -2.30 4.76
CA SER A 142 24.09 -0.92 4.60
C SER A 142 23.85 -0.54 3.15
N LEU A 143 23.13 0.57 2.92
CA LEU A 143 23.06 1.23 1.61
C LEU A 143 24.15 2.29 1.47
N ASP A 144 24.74 2.38 0.28
CA ASP A 144 25.60 3.50 -0.09
C ASP A 144 24.78 4.76 -0.48
N PRO A 145 25.42 5.93 -0.70
CA PRO A 145 24.73 7.16 -1.08
C PRO A 145 23.91 7.06 -2.38
N LYS A 146 24.37 6.26 -3.35
CA LYS A 146 23.70 6.08 -4.65
C LYS A 146 22.46 5.22 -4.49
N GLN A 147 22.56 4.10 -3.78
CA GLN A 147 21.46 3.20 -3.50
C GLN A 147 20.41 3.88 -2.63
N PHE A 148 20.82 4.62 -1.60
CA PHE A 148 19.89 5.36 -0.75
C PHE A 148 19.13 6.43 -1.53
N LYS A 149 19.81 7.20 -2.39
CA LYS A 149 19.17 8.18 -3.27
C LYS A 149 18.15 7.54 -4.21
N GLU A 150 18.49 6.40 -4.80
CA GLU A 150 17.58 5.67 -5.69
C GLU A 150 16.37 5.12 -4.92
N MET A 151 16.58 4.58 -3.73
CA MET A 151 15.49 4.13 -2.85
C MET A 151 14.53 5.29 -2.53
N VAL A 152 15.05 6.44 -2.12
CA VAL A 152 14.23 7.63 -1.81
C VAL A 152 13.44 8.06 -3.03
N LYS A 153 14.07 8.12 -4.22
CA LYS A 153 13.39 8.46 -5.47
C LYS A 153 12.22 7.51 -5.74
N GLN A 154 12.45 6.20 -5.69
CA GLN A 154 11.40 5.19 -5.94
C GLN A 154 10.28 5.25 -4.89
N ILE A 155 10.60 5.48 -3.62
CA ILE A 155 9.60 5.73 -2.57
C ILE A 155 8.70 6.92 -2.95
N ARG A 156 9.26 8.05 -3.38
CA ARG A 156 8.48 9.23 -3.78
C ARG A 156 7.62 8.99 -5.03
N GLU A 157 8.06 8.12 -5.93
CA GLU A 157 7.26 7.72 -7.09
C GLU A 157 6.08 6.81 -6.69
N ILE A 158 6.32 5.86 -5.78
CA ILE A 158 5.27 4.98 -5.24
C ILE A 158 4.25 5.75 -4.41
N GLU A 159 4.66 6.72 -3.59
CA GLU A 159 3.71 7.56 -2.84
C GLU A 159 2.71 8.29 -3.75
N LYS A 160 3.19 8.77 -4.92
CA LYS A 160 2.31 9.38 -5.94
C LYS A 160 1.40 8.34 -6.59
N ALA A 161 1.88 7.12 -6.79
CA ALA A 161 1.17 6.04 -7.48
C ALA A 161 0.17 5.27 -6.57
N LYS A 162 0.40 5.22 -5.25
CA LYS A 162 -0.39 4.45 -4.27
C LYS A 162 -1.88 4.77 -4.33
N GLY A 163 -2.22 6.01 -4.69
CA GLY A 163 -3.58 6.39 -5.06
C GLY A 163 -4.55 6.34 -3.88
N ARG A 164 -5.77 5.86 -4.12
CA ARG A 164 -6.86 5.80 -3.14
C ARG A 164 -7.57 4.46 -3.27
N PHE A 165 -8.22 3.99 -2.19
CA PHE A 165 -8.99 2.74 -2.18
C PHE A 165 -10.15 2.68 -3.20
N LYS A 166 -10.57 3.81 -3.75
CA LYS A 166 -11.69 3.87 -4.71
C LYS A 166 -11.24 3.50 -6.13
N LYS A 167 -11.61 2.28 -6.59
CA LYS A 167 -11.47 1.91 -8.01
C LYS A 167 -12.50 2.64 -8.86
N ARG A 168 -12.02 3.54 -9.71
CA ARG A 168 -12.81 4.22 -10.75
C ARG A 168 -11.94 4.52 -11.96
N PRO A 169 -12.53 4.78 -13.14
CA PRO A 169 -11.76 5.31 -14.25
C PRO A 169 -11.10 6.64 -13.88
N VAL A 170 -9.88 6.85 -14.35
CA VAL A 170 -9.16 8.12 -14.18
C VAL A 170 -9.50 9.11 -15.30
N ASN A 171 -9.17 10.38 -15.08
CA ASN A 171 -9.30 11.39 -16.12
C ASN A 171 -8.45 10.98 -17.34
N GLY A 172 -9.07 10.98 -18.52
CA GLY A 172 -8.49 10.45 -19.76
C GLY A 172 -9.06 9.08 -20.18
N GLU A 173 -9.55 8.25 -19.26
CA GLU A 173 -10.14 6.96 -19.61
C GLU A 173 -11.56 7.08 -20.18
N LYS A 174 -12.23 8.23 -20.06
CA LYS A 174 -13.59 8.43 -20.62
C LYS A 174 -13.62 8.20 -22.13
N THR A 175 -12.68 8.80 -22.85
CA THR A 175 -12.55 8.62 -24.31
C THR A 175 -12.22 7.17 -24.66
N SER A 176 -11.33 6.52 -23.89
CA SER A 176 -11.02 5.10 -24.06
C SER A 176 -12.24 4.21 -23.81
N ILE A 177 -13.06 4.56 -22.81
CA ILE A 177 -14.32 3.87 -22.51
C ILE A 177 -15.28 3.97 -23.69
N GLU A 178 -15.47 5.18 -24.23
CA GLU A 178 -16.34 5.41 -25.38
C GLU A 178 -15.83 4.70 -26.64
N ASN A 179 -14.53 4.71 -26.92
CA ASN A 179 -13.98 4.14 -28.16
C ASN A 179 -13.76 2.62 -28.11
N MET A 180 -13.34 2.09 -26.95
CA MET A 180 -12.83 0.71 -26.85
C MET A 180 -13.84 -0.28 -26.26
N ARG A 181 -14.89 0.19 -25.57
CA ARG A 181 -15.96 -0.70 -25.11
C ARG A 181 -16.86 -1.09 -26.27
N ARG A 182 -17.57 -2.20 -26.10
CA ARG A 182 -18.55 -2.68 -27.06
C ARG A 182 -19.95 -2.22 -26.65
N SER A 183 -20.72 -1.81 -27.64
CA SER A 183 -22.16 -1.63 -27.55
C SER A 183 -22.88 -2.78 -28.24
N ILE A 184 -24.16 -2.93 -27.92
CA ILE A 184 -25.07 -3.81 -28.62
C ILE A 184 -25.40 -3.16 -29.97
N VAL A 185 -25.25 -3.92 -31.04
CA VAL A 185 -25.44 -3.49 -32.42
C VAL A 185 -26.41 -4.46 -33.11
N ALA A 186 -27.26 -3.93 -33.98
CA ALA A 186 -28.13 -4.76 -34.80
C ALA A 186 -27.29 -5.55 -35.83
N LYS A 187 -27.40 -6.88 -35.82
CA LYS A 187 -26.68 -7.76 -36.76
C LYS A 187 -27.33 -7.76 -38.15
N PHE A 188 -28.63 -7.50 -38.18
CA PHE A 188 -29.49 -7.39 -39.36
C PHE A 188 -30.42 -6.18 -39.20
N ASP A 189 -31.18 -5.84 -40.24
CA ASP A 189 -32.30 -4.89 -40.10
C ASP A 189 -33.38 -5.50 -39.20
N ILE A 190 -33.87 -4.73 -38.22
CA ILE A 190 -34.89 -5.15 -37.25
C ILE A 190 -36.09 -4.22 -37.39
N ALA A 191 -37.20 -4.74 -37.93
CA ALA A 191 -38.41 -3.96 -38.17
C ALA A 191 -39.07 -3.48 -36.86
N GLU A 192 -39.86 -2.41 -36.99
CA GLU A 192 -40.71 -1.92 -35.90
C GLU A 192 -41.57 -3.06 -35.32
N ASP A 193 -41.78 -3.05 -34.00
CA ASP A 193 -42.58 -4.04 -33.26
C ASP A 193 -42.13 -5.51 -33.30
N THR A 194 -41.01 -5.80 -33.96
CA THR A 194 -40.40 -7.14 -33.96
C THR A 194 -39.78 -7.43 -32.59
N THR A 195 -40.05 -8.61 -32.03
CA THR A 195 -39.40 -9.06 -30.79
C THR A 195 -37.93 -9.36 -31.08
N ILE A 196 -37.02 -8.62 -30.46
CA ILE A 196 -35.57 -8.81 -30.63
C ILE A 196 -35.15 -10.13 -29.99
N THR A 197 -34.46 -10.97 -30.76
CA THR A 197 -33.83 -12.21 -30.28
C THR A 197 -32.31 -12.05 -30.21
N GLU A 198 -31.63 -12.97 -29.51
CA GLU A 198 -30.17 -12.95 -29.36
C GLU A 198 -29.43 -12.97 -30.71
N ASP A 199 -29.87 -13.79 -31.65
CA ASP A 199 -29.24 -13.98 -32.96
C ASP A 199 -29.33 -12.73 -33.86
N MET A 200 -30.24 -11.81 -33.56
CA MET A 200 -30.38 -10.51 -34.22
C MET A 200 -29.38 -9.46 -33.72
N LEU A 201 -28.66 -9.74 -32.64
CA LEU A 201 -27.73 -8.82 -32.01
C LEU A 201 -26.27 -9.24 -32.24
N ILE A 202 -25.39 -8.26 -32.21
CA ILE A 202 -23.94 -8.46 -32.22
C ILE A 202 -23.28 -7.38 -31.37
N LEU A 203 -22.15 -7.71 -30.73
CA LEU A 203 -21.39 -6.76 -29.93
C LEU A 203 -20.25 -6.15 -30.74
N LYS A 204 -20.32 -4.85 -31.02
CA LYS A 204 -19.26 -4.11 -31.74
C LYS A 204 -18.85 -2.85 -30.99
N ARG A 205 -17.66 -2.35 -31.30
CA ARG A 205 -17.22 -1.00 -30.90
C ARG A 205 -17.87 0.04 -31.83
N PRO A 206 -18.00 1.31 -31.43
CA PRO A 206 -17.62 1.88 -30.12
C PRO A 206 -18.66 1.59 -29.02
N GLY A 207 -18.36 2.03 -27.80
CA GLY A 207 -19.17 1.90 -26.59
C GLY A 207 -20.15 3.07 -26.38
N THR A 208 -20.64 3.66 -27.47
CA THR A 208 -21.48 4.88 -27.46
C THR A 208 -22.98 4.61 -27.35
N GLY A 209 -23.40 3.34 -27.42
CA GLY A 209 -24.77 2.94 -27.14
C GLY A 209 -24.92 2.02 -25.95
N LEU A 210 -26.00 1.23 -25.93
CA LEU A 210 -26.25 0.31 -24.82
C LEU A 210 -25.07 -0.62 -24.64
N SER A 211 -24.49 -0.56 -23.45
CA SER A 211 -23.34 -1.37 -23.06
C SER A 211 -23.67 -2.85 -23.24
N ALA A 212 -22.69 -3.64 -23.67
CA ALA A 212 -22.77 -5.09 -23.75
C ALA A 212 -23.35 -5.77 -22.49
N LYS A 213 -23.19 -5.18 -21.30
CA LYS A 213 -23.78 -5.74 -20.06
C LYS A 213 -25.32 -5.74 -20.03
N TYR A 214 -25.96 -4.98 -20.91
CA TYR A 214 -27.42 -4.90 -21.03
C TYR A 214 -27.96 -5.80 -22.15
N PHE A 215 -27.18 -6.76 -22.63
CA PHE A 215 -27.56 -7.62 -23.74
C PHE A 215 -28.91 -8.33 -23.50
N ASP A 216 -29.05 -8.97 -22.34
CA ASP A 216 -30.27 -9.69 -21.95
C ASP A 216 -31.47 -8.76 -21.76
N PHE A 217 -31.23 -7.50 -21.40
CA PHE A 217 -32.30 -6.49 -21.30
C PHE A 217 -32.89 -6.14 -22.66
N VAL A 218 -32.10 -6.21 -23.73
CA VAL A 218 -32.54 -5.90 -25.10
C VAL A 218 -33.29 -7.08 -25.72
N ILE A 219 -32.96 -8.32 -25.34
CA ILE A 219 -33.70 -9.51 -25.78
C ILE A 219 -35.15 -9.42 -25.28
N GLY A 220 -36.10 -9.75 -26.15
CA GLY A 220 -37.53 -9.67 -25.87
C GLY A 220 -38.12 -8.26 -26.00
N ARG A 221 -37.30 -7.21 -26.11
CA ARG A 221 -37.77 -5.86 -26.38
C ARG A 221 -38.16 -5.70 -27.85
N LYS A 222 -38.91 -4.63 -28.11
CA LYS A 222 -39.40 -4.28 -29.45
C LYS A 222 -38.88 -2.90 -29.86
N PRO A 223 -38.41 -2.72 -31.10
CA PRO A 223 -38.08 -1.41 -31.61
C PRO A 223 -39.30 -0.50 -31.73
N LYS A 224 -39.11 0.79 -31.44
CA LYS A 224 -40.08 1.86 -31.72
C LYS A 224 -40.20 2.20 -33.20
N LYS A 225 -39.15 1.92 -33.98
CA LYS A 225 -39.03 2.11 -35.43
C LYS A 225 -38.03 1.08 -35.96
N LEU A 226 -37.95 0.95 -37.29
CA LEU A 226 -36.91 0.16 -37.96
C LEU A 226 -35.49 0.53 -37.45
N ILE A 227 -34.72 -0.47 -37.04
CA ILE A 227 -33.30 -0.35 -36.70
C ILE A 227 -32.50 -1.02 -37.83
N TYR A 228 -31.68 -0.27 -38.55
CA TYR A 228 -30.85 -0.84 -39.61
C TYR A 228 -29.70 -1.68 -39.04
N LYS A 229 -29.27 -2.67 -39.83
CA LYS A 229 -28.04 -3.41 -39.60
C LYS A 229 -26.88 -2.46 -39.33
N ASP A 230 -25.98 -2.89 -38.44
CA ASP A 230 -24.80 -2.14 -37.99
C ASP A 230 -25.11 -0.86 -37.21
N THR A 231 -26.39 -0.59 -36.91
CA THR A 231 -26.79 0.49 -36.00
C THR A 231 -26.54 0.10 -34.56
N VAL A 232 -25.87 0.99 -33.82
CA VAL A 232 -25.71 0.90 -32.36
C VAL A 232 -27.07 1.07 -31.68
N ILE A 233 -27.47 0.10 -30.85
CA ILE A 233 -28.76 0.13 -30.17
C ILE A 233 -28.69 1.08 -28.97
N LEU A 234 -29.65 2.00 -28.92
CA LEU A 234 -29.87 2.93 -27.82
C LEU A 234 -31.18 2.59 -27.10
N THR A 235 -31.30 2.98 -25.84
CA THR A 235 -32.56 2.85 -25.09
C THR A 235 -33.71 3.59 -25.77
N SER A 236 -33.41 4.69 -26.46
CA SER A 236 -34.39 5.45 -27.24
C SER A 236 -34.98 4.66 -28.42
N HIS A 237 -34.30 3.62 -28.91
CA HIS A 237 -34.81 2.75 -29.97
C HIS A 237 -35.84 1.74 -29.46
N LEU A 238 -35.89 1.46 -28.16
CA LEU A 238 -36.69 0.37 -27.58
C LEU A 238 -37.98 0.89 -26.95
N LYS A 239 -39.03 0.06 -26.99
CA LYS A 239 -40.30 0.25 -26.25
C LYS A 239 -40.16 -0.14 -24.77
#